data_AF-A0A518FX62-F1
#
_entry.id   AF-A0A518FX62-F1
#
_cell.length_a   1.000
_cell.length_b   1.000
_cell.length_c   1.000
_cell.angle_alpha   90.00
_cell.angle_beta   90.00
_cell.angle_gamma   90.00
#
_symmetry.space_group_name_H-M   'P 1'
#
loop_
_entity.id
_entity.type
_entity.pdbx_description
1 polymer ?
#
loop_
_entity_poly.entity_id
_entity_poly.type
_entity_poly.pdbx_seq_one_letter_code
_entity_poly.pdbx_strand_id
1 'polypeptide(L)'
;MPVSNEMLIRIAHADVMMDMAFSQSLSHWLRETDGDDPRLEKPGRHDAISYFGNPVIAIEGDCTEDLVAEEGSLIHINGNLNATITLDGISNLIITGDVGPQAEIRADGICHIFIGGRFTGTIHSVGSLKVWIESNFDGVLKTGTPSTHIYTGGNFHGDILPVEKGALLYLTVDGFASQNSLNRIKDLTYTQFNASIGISDVAPGLYPQTEYFQRISNRKSANRWCVRAERRPQE
;
A
#
# COMPACT_ATOMS: atom_id res chain seq x y z
N MET A 1 -22.42 6.21 3.41
CA MET A 1 -22.60 5.46 4.68
C MET A 1 -21.21 5.18 5.20
N PRO A 2 -20.99 5.11 6.53
CA PRO A 2 -19.66 4.77 7.02
C PRO A 2 -19.24 3.41 6.44
N VAL A 3 -17.95 3.29 6.18
CA VAL A 3 -17.27 2.03 5.83
C VAL A 3 -17.85 0.89 6.67
N SER A 4 -18.12 -0.28 6.06
CA SER A 4 -18.75 -1.39 6.79
C SER A 4 -17.91 -1.78 8.01
N ASN A 5 -18.55 -2.24 9.09
CA ASN A 5 -17.84 -2.66 10.31
C ASN A 5 -16.75 -3.70 10.03
N GLU A 6 -17.00 -4.61 9.10
CA GLU A 6 -16.01 -5.59 8.66
C GLU A 6 -14.78 -4.91 8.04
N MET A 7 -14.99 -3.94 7.16
CA MET A 7 -13.89 -3.19 6.53
C MET A 7 -13.15 -2.32 7.55
N LEU A 8 -13.84 -1.72 8.52
CA LEU A 8 -13.20 -0.99 9.63
C LEU A 8 -12.26 -1.90 10.44
N ILE A 9 -12.69 -3.13 10.76
CA ILE A 9 -11.85 -4.10 11.47
C ILE A 9 -10.61 -4.46 10.64
N ARG A 10 -10.75 -4.65 9.33
CA ARG A 10 -9.64 -4.94 8.42
C ARG A 10 -8.62 -3.79 8.37
N ILE A 11 -9.10 -2.54 8.29
CA ILE A 11 -8.24 -1.35 8.30
C ILE A 11 -7.57 -1.19 9.68
N ALA A 12 -8.28 -1.45 10.77
CA ALA A 12 -7.70 -1.43 12.12
C ALA A 12 -6.62 -2.51 12.32
N HIS A 13 -6.81 -3.70 11.76
CA HIS A 13 -5.78 -4.73 11.75
C HIS A 13 -4.54 -4.28 10.96
N ALA A 14 -4.74 -3.71 9.75
CA ALA A 14 -3.67 -3.15 8.95
C ALA A 14 -2.91 -2.04 9.69
N ASP A 15 -3.63 -1.17 10.42
CA ASP A 15 -3.05 -0.10 11.23
C ASP A 15 -2.11 -0.62 12.31
N VAL A 16 -2.53 -1.65 13.05
CA VAL A 16 -1.71 -2.31 14.07
C VAL A 16 -0.46 -2.94 13.45
N MET A 17 -0.63 -3.66 12.33
CA MET A 17 0.45 -4.37 11.66
C MET A 17 1.45 -3.44 10.95
N MET A 18 1.03 -2.22 10.62
CA MET A 18 1.84 -1.21 9.94
C MET A 18 2.24 -0.04 10.83
N ASP A 19 2.34 -0.23 12.15
CA ASP A 19 2.79 0.77 13.12
C ASP A 19 1.98 2.08 13.05
N MET A 20 0.65 1.99 13.23
CA MET A 20 -0.28 3.13 13.28
C MET A 20 -0.41 3.93 11.97
N ALA A 21 -0.25 3.26 10.82
CA ALA A 21 -0.30 3.89 9.49
C ALA A 21 -1.64 4.59 9.18
N PHE A 22 -2.77 4.04 9.61
CA PHE A 22 -4.12 4.51 9.29
C PHE A 22 -4.84 5.16 10.49
N SER A 23 -4.11 5.43 11.57
CA SER A 23 -4.64 5.98 12.83
C SER A 23 -5.46 7.26 12.66
N GLN A 24 -5.11 8.13 11.70
CA GLN A 24 -5.89 9.34 11.39
C GLN A 24 -7.26 9.01 10.81
N SER A 25 -7.33 8.08 9.86
CA SER A 25 -8.60 7.62 9.27
C SER A 25 -9.47 6.90 10.29
N LEU A 26 -8.89 6.04 11.13
CA LEU A 26 -9.62 5.34 12.20
C LEU A 26 -10.18 6.32 13.24
N SER A 27 -9.39 7.30 13.64
CA SER A 27 -9.82 8.32 14.60
C SER A 27 -10.94 9.21 14.05
N HIS A 28 -10.94 9.47 12.74
CA HIS A 28 -12.03 10.17 12.05
C HIS A 28 -13.34 9.38 12.17
N TRP A 29 -13.35 8.09 11.81
CA TRP A 29 -14.57 7.27 11.85
C TRP A 29 -15.09 7.04 13.28
N LEU A 30 -14.21 6.85 14.27
CA LEU A 30 -14.64 6.70 15.67
C LEU A 30 -15.43 7.92 16.17
N ARG A 31 -15.04 9.14 15.76
CA ARG A 31 -15.76 10.37 16.11
C ARG A 31 -17.09 10.51 15.40
N GLU A 32 -17.19 10.10 14.14
CA GLU A 32 -18.47 10.07 13.43
C GLU A 32 -19.46 9.11 14.12
N THR A 33 -18.98 7.98 14.66
CA THR A 33 -19.85 7.01 15.36
C THR A 33 -20.27 7.45 16.76
N ASP A 34 -19.48 8.28 17.44
CA ASP A 34 -19.78 8.77 18.79
C ASP A 34 -20.82 9.92 18.80
N GLY A 35 -21.26 10.40 17.62
CA GLY A 35 -22.31 11.41 17.50
C GLY A 35 -21.87 12.83 17.91
N ASP A 36 -20.58 13.04 18.12
CA ASP A 36 -19.99 14.30 18.58
C ASP A 36 -19.69 15.30 17.44
N ASP A 37 -20.05 14.98 16.18
CA ASP A 37 -19.93 15.93 15.06
C ASP A 37 -21.28 16.56 14.67
N PRO A 38 -21.55 17.83 15.04
CA PRO A 38 -22.78 18.54 14.69
C PRO A 38 -22.93 18.88 13.19
N ARG A 39 -22.10 18.33 12.29
CA ARG A 39 -22.09 18.62 10.84
C ARG A 39 -22.61 17.50 9.94
N LEU A 40 -22.99 16.36 10.50
CA LEU A 40 -23.47 15.18 9.76
C LEU A 40 -24.94 15.30 9.31
N GLU A 41 -25.27 16.26 8.43
CA GLU A 41 -26.50 16.18 7.63
C GLU A 41 -26.33 16.82 6.24
N LYS A 42 -26.07 16.00 5.21
CA LYS A 42 -26.76 16.03 3.89
C LYS A 42 -26.22 14.97 2.92
N PRO A 43 -27.07 14.07 2.37
CA PRO A 43 -26.66 13.15 1.31
C PRO A 43 -26.47 13.90 -0.02
N GLY A 44 -25.43 13.53 -0.78
CA GLY A 44 -25.18 14.01 -2.15
C GLY A 44 -24.23 15.20 -2.29
N ARG A 45 -23.36 15.46 -1.31
CA ARG A 45 -22.44 16.60 -1.33
C ARG A 45 -20.99 16.15 -1.13
N HIS A 46 -20.12 16.52 -2.06
CA HIS A 46 -18.65 16.46 -1.94
C HIS A 46 -18.17 17.52 -0.93
N ASP A 47 -18.69 17.52 0.29
CA ASP A 47 -18.24 18.48 1.29
C ASP A 47 -16.88 18.00 1.82
N ALA A 48 -15.84 18.80 1.56
CA ALA A 48 -14.57 18.72 2.24
C ALA A 48 -14.81 18.96 3.73
N ILE A 49 -14.96 17.89 4.50
CA ILE A 49 -15.02 17.94 5.96
C ILE A 49 -13.58 18.09 6.43
N SER A 50 -13.26 18.98 7.38
CA SER A 50 -11.89 19.12 7.87
C SER A 50 -11.67 18.38 9.19
N TYR A 51 -10.59 17.58 9.26
CA TYR A 51 -10.15 16.84 10.44
C TYR A 51 -8.81 17.41 10.95
N PHE A 52 -8.79 18.00 12.15
CA PHE A 52 -7.64 18.74 12.69
C PHE A 52 -7.08 19.84 11.76
N GLY A 53 -7.90 20.37 10.87
CA GLY A 53 -7.48 21.35 9.85
C GLY A 53 -7.11 20.72 8.50
N ASN A 54 -7.08 19.40 8.39
CA ASN A 54 -6.79 18.69 7.14
C ASN A 54 -8.06 18.34 6.38
N PRO A 55 -8.09 18.38 5.03
CA PRO A 55 -9.25 17.98 4.26
C PRO A 55 -9.55 16.48 4.40
N VAL A 56 -10.82 16.13 4.54
CA VAL A 56 -11.36 14.77 4.42
C VAL A 56 -12.24 14.72 3.19
N ILE A 57 -11.94 13.77 2.30
CA ILE A 57 -12.63 13.55 1.05
C ILE A 57 -13.22 12.14 1.08
N ALA A 58 -14.55 12.05 1.17
CA ALA A 58 -15.27 10.78 1.11
C ALA A 58 -15.96 10.64 -0.25
N ILE A 59 -15.68 9.54 -0.95
CA ILE A 59 -16.31 9.16 -2.22
C ILE A 59 -17.12 7.89 -1.99
N GLU A 60 -18.43 7.98 -2.16
CA GLU A 60 -19.33 6.83 -2.10
C GLU A 60 -19.36 6.13 -3.46
N GLY A 61 -18.94 4.87 -3.50
CA GLY A 61 -18.81 4.12 -4.75
C GLY A 61 -17.48 4.33 -5.46
N ASP A 62 -17.47 4.08 -6.77
CA ASP A 62 -16.26 4.09 -7.58
C ASP A 62 -15.78 5.52 -7.87
N CYS A 63 -14.46 5.73 -7.78
CA CYS A 63 -13.82 6.97 -8.18
C CYS A 63 -13.34 6.86 -9.63
N THR A 64 -13.95 7.65 -10.51
CA THR A 64 -13.64 7.71 -11.95
C THR A 64 -13.12 9.07 -12.40
N GLU A 65 -12.92 10.00 -11.48
CA GLU A 65 -12.44 11.36 -11.75
C GLU A 65 -11.10 11.59 -11.07
N ASP A 66 -10.21 12.32 -11.74
CA ASP A 66 -8.90 12.66 -11.18
C ASP A 66 -9.07 13.58 -9.96
N LEU A 67 -8.25 13.35 -8.93
CA LEU A 67 -8.29 14.10 -7.70
C LEU A 67 -6.88 14.51 -7.25
N VAL A 68 -6.77 15.76 -6.81
CA VAL A 68 -5.56 16.28 -6.18
C VAL A 68 -5.92 16.64 -4.74
N ALA A 69 -5.23 16.01 -3.80
CA ALA A 69 -5.41 16.25 -2.39
C ALA A 69 -4.29 17.14 -1.84
N GLU A 70 -4.66 18.07 -0.97
CA GLU A 70 -3.71 18.93 -0.27
C GLU A 70 -2.95 18.12 0.81
N GLU A 71 -1.84 18.66 1.29
CA GLU A 71 -1.09 18.07 2.40
C GLU A 71 -1.99 17.78 3.61
N GLY A 72 -1.80 16.61 4.22
CA GLY A 72 -2.56 16.22 5.42
C GLY A 72 -3.86 15.46 5.12
N SER A 73 -4.26 15.37 3.86
CA SER A 73 -5.61 14.91 3.49
C SER A 73 -5.88 13.45 3.84
N LEU A 74 -7.13 13.19 4.22
CA LEU A 74 -7.70 11.85 4.37
C LEU A 74 -8.66 11.59 3.23
N ILE A 75 -8.41 10.57 2.42
CA ILE A 75 -9.26 10.25 1.26
C ILE A 75 -9.81 8.85 1.45
N HIS A 76 -11.13 8.72 1.44
CA HIS A 76 -11.84 7.45 1.61
C HIS A 76 -12.70 7.20 0.36
N ILE A 77 -12.41 6.12 -0.36
CA ILE A 77 -13.13 5.68 -1.55
C ILE A 77 -13.84 4.36 -1.21
N ASN A 78 -15.16 4.42 -1.07
CA ASN A 78 -16.02 3.28 -0.76
C ASN A 78 -16.39 2.49 -2.03
N GLY A 79 -15.38 2.15 -2.83
CA GLY A 79 -15.53 1.47 -4.12
C GLY A 79 -14.18 1.27 -4.79
N ASN A 80 -14.19 1.13 -6.11
CA ASN A 80 -13.00 0.97 -6.93
C ASN A 80 -12.36 2.31 -7.28
N LEU A 81 -11.05 2.31 -7.52
CA LEU A 81 -10.34 3.43 -8.11
C LEU A 81 -10.03 3.13 -9.58
N ASN A 82 -10.48 4.02 -10.48
CA ASN A 82 -10.27 3.95 -11.92
C ASN A 82 -9.72 5.27 -12.51
N ALA A 83 -9.14 6.13 -11.66
CA ALA A 83 -8.66 7.46 -12.01
C ALA A 83 -7.29 7.76 -11.38
N THR A 84 -6.81 8.99 -11.57
CA THR A 84 -5.56 9.46 -10.96
C THR A 84 -5.81 10.14 -9.62
N ILE A 85 -5.15 9.69 -8.56
CA ILE A 85 -5.11 10.39 -7.27
C ILE A 85 -3.70 10.94 -7.04
N THR A 86 -3.60 12.24 -6.74
CA THR A 86 -2.34 12.87 -6.32
C THR A 86 -2.41 13.23 -4.84
N LEU A 87 -1.46 12.71 -4.08
CA LEU A 87 -1.28 12.90 -2.63
C LEU A 87 0.01 13.67 -2.39
N ASP A 88 -0.02 14.58 -1.42
CA ASP A 88 1.15 15.33 -0.96
C ASP A 88 1.28 15.29 0.58
N GLY A 89 2.49 15.57 1.08
CA GLY A 89 2.81 15.63 2.50
C GLY A 89 2.45 14.36 3.26
N ILE A 90 1.82 14.50 4.44
CA ILE A 90 1.42 13.35 5.27
C ILE A 90 -0.04 12.99 4.96
N SER A 91 -0.30 11.97 4.14
CA SER A 91 -1.65 11.68 3.64
C SER A 91 -2.07 10.22 3.87
N ASN A 92 -3.38 9.99 3.98
CA ASN A 92 -3.98 8.65 4.04
C ASN A 92 -4.97 8.47 2.90
N LEU A 93 -4.85 7.35 2.18
CA LEU A 93 -5.79 6.96 1.13
C LEU A 93 -6.33 5.56 1.44
N ILE A 94 -7.65 5.46 1.60
CA ILE A 94 -8.36 4.20 1.81
C ILE A 94 -9.22 3.94 0.59
N ILE A 95 -9.05 2.77 -0.04
CA ILE A 95 -9.84 2.29 -1.17
C ILE A 95 -10.42 0.94 -0.75
N THR A 96 -11.73 0.84 -0.62
CA THR A 96 -12.36 -0.41 -0.14
C THR A 96 -12.44 -1.50 -1.21
N GLY A 97 -12.41 -1.11 -2.49
CA GLY A 97 -12.46 -2.00 -3.65
C GLY A 97 -11.12 -2.17 -4.36
N ASP A 98 -11.20 -2.42 -5.66
CA ASP A 98 -10.05 -2.67 -6.53
C ASP A 98 -9.40 -1.36 -7.02
N VAL A 99 -8.11 -1.44 -7.33
CA VAL A 99 -7.41 -0.40 -8.10
C VAL A 99 -7.21 -0.92 -9.52
N GLY A 100 -7.95 -0.31 -10.45
CA GLY A 100 -8.00 -0.70 -11.86
C GLY A 100 -6.69 -0.45 -12.61
N PRO A 101 -6.51 -1.06 -13.79
CA PRO A 101 -5.24 -1.03 -14.52
C PRO A 101 -4.88 0.35 -15.10
N GLN A 102 -5.87 1.23 -15.25
CA GLN A 102 -5.68 2.62 -15.71
C GLN A 102 -5.55 3.61 -14.54
N ALA A 103 -5.76 3.16 -13.30
CA ALA A 103 -5.62 4.02 -12.14
C ALA A 103 -4.15 4.31 -11.83
N GLU A 104 -3.88 5.54 -11.43
CA GLU A 104 -2.56 5.99 -10.99
C GLU A 104 -2.68 6.67 -9.62
N ILE A 105 -1.83 6.28 -8.67
CA ILE A 105 -1.70 6.99 -7.39
C ILE A 105 -0.32 7.62 -7.35
N ARG A 106 -0.25 8.94 -7.34
CA ARG A 106 0.98 9.73 -7.20
C ARG A 106 1.09 10.17 -5.75
N ALA A 107 2.20 9.84 -5.11
CA ALA A 107 2.41 10.09 -3.69
C ALA A 107 3.75 10.81 -3.45
N ASP A 108 3.67 12.04 -2.97
CA ASP A 108 4.81 12.78 -2.42
C ASP A 108 4.67 12.89 -0.90
N GLY A 109 5.80 12.92 -0.18
CA GLY A 109 5.82 12.97 1.28
C GLY A 109 5.75 11.61 2.00
N ILE A 110 4.92 11.50 3.04
CA ILE A 110 4.72 10.29 3.86
C ILE A 110 3.28 9.83 3.67
N CYS A 111 3.08 8.87 2.77
CA CYS A 111 1.76 8.41 2.38
C CYS A 111 1.47 7.00 2.91
N HIS A 112 0.24 6.79 3.38
CA HIS A 112 -0.25 5.48 3.78
C HIS A 112 -1.49 5.12 2.94
N ILE A 113 -1.45 3.97 2.29
CA ILE A 113 -2.48 3.53 1.34
C ILE A 113 -3.02 2.17 1.76
N PHE A 114 -4.35 2.07 1.88
CA PHE A 114 -5.06 0.81 2.06
C PHE A 114 -5.88 0.49 0.81
N ILE A 115 -5.79 -0.74 0.32
CA ILE A 115 -6.53 -1.27 -0.83
C ILE A 115 -7.20 -2.57 -0.40
N GLY A 116 -8.53 -2.55 -0.30
CA GLY A 116 -9.34 -3.68 0.14
C GLY A 116 -9.50 -4.79 -0.91
N GLY A 117 -9.25 -4.46 -2.17
CA GLY A 117 -9.34 -5.36 -3.33
C GLY A 117 -8.00 -5.61 -4.02
N ARG A 118 -8.08 -5.94 -5.31
CA ARG A 118 -6.94 -6.25 -6.19
C ARG A 118 -6.25 -4.98 -6.66
N PHE A 119 -4.92 -5.00 -6.71
CA PHE A 119 -4.12 -3.91 -7.24
C PHE A 119 -3.57 -4.26 -8.64
N THR A 120 -4.05 -3.56 -9.67
CA THR A 120 -3.61 -3.72 -11.07
C THR A 120 -3.09 -2.43 -11.71
N GLY A 121 -3.27 -1.28 -11.05
CA GLY A 121 -2.84 0.03 -11.53
C GLY A 121 -1.38 0.34 -11.24
N THR A 122 -1.07 1.63 -11.15
CA THR A 122 0.27 2.14 -10.84
C THR A 122 0.27 2.98 -9.57
N ILE A 123 1.22 2.74 -8.68
CA ILE A 123 1.58 3.67 -7.60
C ILE A 123 2.94 4.26 -7.94
N HIS A 124 3.06 5.58 -7.90
CA HIS A 124 4.31 6.30 -8.05
C HIS A 124 4.57 7.14 -6.82
N SER A 125 5.51 6.70 -5.98
CA SER A 125 5.89 7.39 -4.74
C SER A 125 7.33 7.87 -4.82
N VAL A 126 7.56 9.16 -4.54
CA VAL A 126 8.91 9.73 -4.40
C VAL A 126 9.35 9.78 -2.92
N GLY A 127 8.40 9.78 -2.00
CA GLY A 127 8.61 9.81 -0.56
C GLY A 127 8.50 8.44 0.15
N SER A 128 8.20 8.48 1.45
CA SER A 128 7.95 7.29 2.27
C SER A 128 6.55 6.76 2.02
N LEU A 129 6.44 5.43 1.96
CA LEU A 129 5.19 4.78 1.62
C LEU A 129 4.93 3.55 2.49
N LYS A 130 3.71 3.43 3.01
CA LYS A 130 3.17 2.14 3.49
C LYS A 130 1.94 1.79 2.67
N VAL A 131 1.93 0.61 2.06
CA VAL A 131 0.80 0.12 1.26
C VAL A 131 0.32 -1.22 1.79
N TRP A 132 -0.96 -1.31 2.09
CA TRP A 132 -1.64 -2.54 2.45
C TRP A 132 -2.60 -2.95 1.33
N ILE A 133 -2.36 -4.10 0.71
CA ILE A 133 -3.24 -4.68 -0.32
C ILE A 133 -3.79 -5.98 0.24
N GLU A 134 -5.10 -6.05 0.44
CA GLU A 134 -5.76 -7.24 1.01
C GLU A 134 -5.80 -8.41 0.02
N SER A 135 -5.75 -8.15 -1.29
CA SER A 135 -5.84 -9.16 -2.35
C SER A 135 -4.52 -9.29 -3.13
N ASN A 136 -4.59 -9.63 -4.42
CA ASN A 136 -3.43 -9.79 -5.29
C ASN A 136 -2.82 -8.44 -5.69
N PHE A 137 -1.50 -8.43 -5.80
CA PHE A 137 -0.71 -7.36 -6.40
C PHE A 137 -0.24 -7.83 -7.78
N ASP A 138 -0.83 -7.26 -8.82
CA ASP A 138 -0.44 -7.50 -10.23
C ASP A 138 -0.06 -6.21 -10.98
N GLY A 139 -0.13 -5.04 -10.32
CA GLY A 139 0.20 -3.73 -10.89
C GLY A 139 1.69 -3.36 -10.84
N VAL A 140 1.97 -2.06 -10.82
CA VAL A 140 3.33 -1.50 -10.73
C VAL A 140 3.45 -0.55 -9.55
N LEU A 141 4.50 -0.67 -8.75
CA LEU A 141 4.80 0.26 -7.66
C LEU A 141 6.21 0.83 -7.82
N LYS A 142 6.29 2.14 -8.05
CA LYS A 142 7.53 2.90 -8.07
C LYS A 142 7.83 3.48 -6.68
N THR A 143 8.95 3.07 -6.07
CA THR A 143 9.33 3.37 -4.69
C THR A 143 10.27 4.57 -4.59
N GLY A 144 10.07 5.37 -3.53
CA GLY A 144 10.84 6.55 -3.21
C GLY A 144 11.77 6.38 -2.01
N THR A 145 12.08 7.49 -1.35
CA THR A 145 12.96 7.56 -0.17
C THR A 145 12.25 8.13 1.06
N PRO A 146 12.69 7.79 2.30
CA PRO A 146 13.69 6.78 2.65
C PRO A 146 13.22 5.32 2.60
N SER A 147 11.92 5.04 2.68
CA SER A 147 11.44 3.66 2.83
C SER A 147 10.08 3.38 2.20
N THR A 148 9.88 2.15 1.73
CA THR A 148 8.60 1.62 1.28
C THR A 148 8.31 0.29 1.98
N HIS A 149 7.12 0.18 2.57
CA HIS A 149 6.59 -1.03 3.18
C HIS A 149 5.35 -1.47 2.40
N ILE A 150 5.32 -2.74 1.99
CA ILE A 150 4.23 -3.30 1.19
C ILE A 150 3.77 -4.58 1.88
N TYR A 151 2.46 -4.69 2.08
CA TYR A 151 1.79 -5.94 2.43
C TYR A 151 0.84 -6.35 1.30
N THR A 152 0.82 -7.63 0.99
CA THR A 152 -0.08 -8.26 0.02
C THR A 152 -0.68 -9.51 0.64
N GLY A 153 -1.99 -9.51 0.89
CA GLY A 153 -2.72 -10.66 1.43
C GLY A 153 -2.84 -11.81 0.41
N GLY A 154 -2.84 -11.49 -0.88
CA GLY A 154 -2.89 -12.44 -1.98
C GLY A 154 -1.53 -12.76 -2.62
N ASN A 155 -1.57 -13.11 -3.90
CA ASN A 155 -0.40 -13.39 -4.71
C ASN A 155 0.28 -12.10 -5.20
N PHE A 156 1.59 -12.16 -5.41
CA PHE A 156 2.42 -11.10 -5.95
C PHE A 156 2.97 -11.47 -7.32
N HIS A 157 2.47 -10.81 -8.36
CA HIS A 157 2.96 -10.93 -9.74
C HIS A 157 3.39 -9.58 -10.35
N GLY A 158 3.13 -8.47 -9.66
CA GLY A 158 3.45 -7.14 -10.15
C GLY A 158 4.95 -6.82 -10.15
N ASP A 159 5.25 -5.57 -10.49
CA ASP A 159 6.60 -5.03 -10.54
C ASP A 159 6.81 -3.95 -9.48
N ILE A 160 7.98 -3.99 -8.82
CA ILE A 160 8.43 -2.96 -7.89
C ILE A 160 9.72 -2.37 -8.45
N LEU A 161 9.76 -1.05 -8.61
CA LEU A 161 10.85 -0.33 -9.26
C LEU A 161 11.25 0.89 -8.42
N PRO A 162 12.53 1.25 -8.28
CA PRO A 162 12.88 2.54 -7.70
C PRO A 162 12.58 3.68 -8.69
N VAL A 163 12.14 4.84 -8.20
CA VAL A 163 12.01 6.06 -9.03
C VAL A 163 13.40 6.52 -9.50
N GLU A 164 14.34 6.64 -8.57
CA GLU A 164 15.73 7.00 -8.88
C GLU A 164 16.70 5.90 -8.41
N LYS A 165 16.73 5.65 -7.10
CA LYS A 165 17.61 4.68 -6.46
C LYS A 165 16.83 3.91 -5.42
N GLY A 166 17.00 2.59 -5.42
CA GLY A 166 16.40 1.74 -4.38
C GLY A 166 16.96 2.09 -3.00
N ALA A 167 16.05 2.45 -2.08
CA ALA A 167 16.34 2.77 -0.68
C ALA A 167 16.01 1.57 0.21
N LEU A 168 15.18 1.73 1.25
CA LEU A 168 14.73 0.64 2.10
C LEU A 168 13.38 0.09 1.58
N LEU A 169 13.33 -1.21 1.27
CA LEU A 169 12.13 -1.89 0.81
C LEU A 169 11.80 -3.08 1.73
N TYR A 170 10.57 -3.13 2.19
CA TYR A 170 10.02 -4.21 2.99
C TYR A 170 8.77 -4.75 2.31
N LEU A 171 8.76 -6.05 2.01
CA LEU A 171 7.68 -6.72 1.30
C LEU A 171 7.16 -7.93 2.10
N THR A 172 5.88 -7.97 2.40
CA THR A 172 5.23 -9.15 2.96
C THR A 172 4.18 -9.64 1.97
N VAL A 173 4.26 -10.92 1.60
CA VAL A 173 3.30 -11.58 0.71
C VAL A 173 2.77 -12.80 1.45
N ASP A 174 1.47 -12.84 1.73
CA ASP A 174 0.84 -14.00 2.36
C ASP A 174 0.54 -15.11 1.36
N GLY A 175 0.25 -14.76 0.10
CA GLY A 175 0.09 -15.72 -0.98
C GLY A 175 1.39 -16.13 -1.66
N PHE A 176 1.30 -16.39 -2.96
CA PHE A 176 2.41 -16.83 -3.79
C PHE A 176 3.25 -15.65 -4.30
N ALA A 177 4.57 -15.76 -4.22
CA ALA A 177 5.51 -14.94 -4.98
C ALA A 177 6.59 -15.83 -5.61
N SER A 178 6.84 -15.68 -6.91
CA SER A 178 7.90 -16.44 -7.57
C SER A 178 9.28 -15.96 -7.14
N GLN A 179 10.23 -16.89 -7.07
CA GLN A 179 11.64 -16.59 -6.85
C GLN A 179 12.20 -15.66 -7.94
N ASN A 180 11.71 -15.79 -9.18
CA ASN A 180 12.08 -14.90 -10.26
C ASN A 180 11.68 -13.45 -9.97
N SER A 181 10.45 -13.19 -9.48
CA SER A 181 10.02 -11.84 -9.10
C SER A 181 10.89 -11.25 -7.98
N LEU A 182 11.25 -12.04 -6.98
CA LEU A 182 12.10 -11.60 -5.87
C LEU A 182 13.54 -11.30 -6.32
N ASN A 183 14.09 -12.11 -7.22
CA ASN A 183 15.39 -11.86 -7.84
C ASN A 183 15.38 -10.59 -8.69
N ARG A 184 14.33 -10.33 -9.48
CA ARG A 184 14.18 -9.07 -10.22
C ARG A 184 14.26 -7.85 -9.30
N ILE A 185 13.64 -7.90 -8.12
CA ILE A 185 13.71 -6.81 -7.13
C ILE A 185 15.13 -6.70 -6.54
N LYS A 186 15.74 -7.83 -6.17
CA LYS A 186 17.13 -7.87 -5.68
C LYS A 186 18.09 -7.19 -6.66
N ASP A 187 17.94 -7.44 -7.96
CA ASP A 187 18.80 -6.91 -9.01
C ASP A 187 18.68 -5.38 -9.19
N LEU A 188 17.65 -4.75 -8.63
CA LEU A 188 17.48 -3.29 -8.60
C LEU A 188 18.35 -2.61 -7.53
N THR A 189 19.08 -3.39 -6.72
CA THR A 189 20.12 -2.90 -5.80
C THR A 189 19.63 -1.92 -4.74
N TYR A 190 18.47 -2.19 -4.14
CA TYR A 190 17.99 -1.46 -2.96
C TYR A 190 19.06 -1.43 -1.86
N THR A 191 19.18 -0.31 -1.13
CA THR A 191 20.03 -0.25 0.06
C THR A 191 19.69 -1.38 1.02
N GLN A 192 18.40 -1.63 1.20
CA GLN A 192 17.92 -2.83 1.88
C GLN A 192 16.66 -3.36 1.21
N PHE A 193 16.60 -4.66 0.99
CA PHE A 193 15.39 -5.38 0.60
C PHE A 193 15.17 -6.51 1.59
N ASN A 194 14.10 -6.43 2.39
CA ASN A 194 13.63 -7.55 3.21
C ASN A 194 12.29 -8.03 2.70
N ALA A 195 12.09 -9.35 2.62
CA ALA A 195 10.77 -9.89 2.39
C ALA A 195 10.40 -11.11 3.24
N SER A 196 9.10 -11.30 3.45
CA SER A 196 8.50 -12.49 4.05
C SER A 196 7.45 -13.06 3.10
N ILE A 197 7.67 -14.28 2.64
CA ILE A 197 6.89 -14.90 1.56
C ILE A 197 6.15 -16.13 2.10
N GLY A 198 4.83 -16.14 1.94
CA GLY A 198 3.96 -17.26 2.26
C GLY A 198 4.31 -18.49 1.44
N ILE A 199 4.12 -18.40 0.13
CA ILE A 199 4.31 -19.51 -0.80
C ILE A 199 5.26 -19.09 -1.92
N SER A 200 6.19 -19.97 -2.32
CA SER A 200 7.06 -19.73 -3.48
C SER A 200 7.27 -21.00 -4.31
N ASP A 201 7.93 -20.87 -5.45
CA ASP A 201 8.36 -21.96 -6.34
C ASP A 201 9.72 -22.56 -5.95
N VAL A 202 10.19 -22.24 -4.74
CA VAL A 202 11.40 -22.78 -4.13
C VAL A 202 11.09 -23.31 -2.73
N ALA A 203 11.98 -24.16 -2.21
CA ALA A 203 11.87 -24.75 -0.89
C ALA A 203 11.74 -23.68 0.23
N PRO A 204 11.12 -24.00 1.38
CA PRO A 204 11.11 -23.12 2.54
C PRO A 204 12.53 -22.85 3.06
N GLY A 205 12.80 -21.62 3.49
CA GLY A 205 14.12 -21.24 3.99
C GLY A 205 14.41 -19.75 3.91
N LEU A 206 15.66 -19.38 4.22
CA LEU A 206 16.18 -18.02 4.08
C LEU A 206 16.96 -17.88 2.78
N TYR A 207 16.70 -16.80 2.06
CA TYR A 207 17.25 -16.49 0.75
C TYR A 207 17.82 -15.06 0.73
N PRO A 208 18.78 -14.76 -0.17
CA PRO A 208 19.53 -15.74 -0.98
C PRO A 208 20.47 -16.58 -0.11
N GLN A 209 20.73 -17.83 -0.46
CA GLN A 209 21.46 -18.77 0.41
C GLN A 209 22.93 -18.37 0.67
N THR A 210 23.58 -17.67 -0.25
CA THR A 210 25.03 -17.45 -0.22
C THR A 210 25.47 -15.98 -0.23
N GLU A 211 24.60 -15.03 -0.63
CA GLU A 211 25.02 -13.64 -0.87
C GLU A 211 23.96 -12.61 -0.47
N TYR A 212 23.84 -12.36 0.84
CA TYR A 212 22.96 -11.33 1.39
C TYR A 212 23.44 -9.90 1.14
N PHE A 213 24.75 -9.72 0.94
CA PHE A 213 25.37 -8.41 0.78
C PHE A 213 25.99 -8.28 -0.61
N GLN A 214 25.52 -7.30 -1.37
CA GLN A 214 26.15 -6.88 -2.61
C GLN A 214 26.81 -5.51 -2.41
N ARG A 215 28.09 -5.39 -2.77
CA ARG A 215 28.77 -4.10 -2.78
C ARG A 215 28.55 -3.47 -4.15
N ILE A 216 27.85 -2.34 -4.19
CA ILE A 216 27.76 -1.46 -5.36
C ILE A 216 28.76 -0.32 -5.13
N SER A 217 29.37 0.20 -6.20
CA SER A 217 30.46 1.20 -6.25
C SER A 217 30.66 2.06 -4.98
N ASN A 218 29.60 2.67 -4.44
CA ASN A 218 29.62 3.54 -3.26
C ASN A 218 28.66 3.13 -2.11
N ARG A 219 28.00 1.98 -2.17
CA ARG A 219 26.99 1.54 -1.17
C ARG A 219 26.94 0.03 -0.97
N LYS A 220 26.48 -0.39 0.20
CA LYS A 220 26.11 -1.79 0.45
C LYS A 220 24.61 -1.95 0.17
N SER A 221 24.26 -3.01 -0.54
CA SER A 221 22.88 -3.49 -0.70
C SER A 221 22.75 -4.76 0.12
N ALA A 222 21.79 -4.78 1.04
CA ALA A 222 21.49 -5.91 1.89
C ALA A 222 20.14 -6.50 1.50
N ASN A 223 20.12 -7.70 0.92
CA ASN A 223 18.91 -8.34 0.42
C ASN A 223 18.69 -9.66 1.14
N ARG A 224 17.50 -9.86 1.70
CA ARG A 224 17.12 -11.14 2.31
C ARG A 224 15.61 -11.37 2.25
N TRP A 225 15.18 -12.61 2.10
CA TRP A 225 13.78 -12.98 2.27
C TRP A 225 13.63 -14.38 2.83
N CYS A 226 12.55 -14.62 3.57
CA CYS A 226 12.17 -15.97 3.97
C CYS A 226 11.01 -16.49 3.12
N VAL A 227 11.02 -17.79 2.86
CA VAL A 227 9.92 -18.54 2.23
C VAL A 227 9.36 -19.52 3.27
N ARG A 228 8.05 -19.48 3.53
CA ARG A 228 7.38 -20.33 4.53
C ARG A 228 6.94 -21.68 3.95
N ALA A 229 6.48 -21.71 2.71
CA ALA A 229 6.01 -22.92 2.04
C ALA A 229 6.41 -22.95 0.55
N GLU A 230 6.64 -24.15 0.03
CA GLU A 230 6.83 -24.40 -1.40
C GLU A 230 5.49 -24.76 -2.05
N ARG A 231 5.25 -24.24 -3.25
CA ARG A 231 4.09 -24.59 -4.06
C ARG A 231 4.22 -26.04 -4.52
N ARG A 232 3.37 -26.91 -3.96
CA ARG A 232 3.29 -28.30 -4.41
C ARG A 232 2.69 -28.36 -5.83
N PRO A 233 3.18 -29.26 -6.70
CA PRO A 233 2.47 -29.59 -7.93
C PRO A 233 1.04 -29.99 -7.60
N GLN A 234 0.06 -29.49 -8.36
CA GLN A 234 -1.29 -30.05 -8.31
C GLN A 234 -1.24 -31.42 -8.99
N GLU A 235 -1.62 -32.47 -8.27
CA GLU A 235 -1.85 -33.82 -8.80
C GLU A 235 -3.09 -33.88 -9.70
#